data_AF-A0A1P8UYT3-F1
#
_entry.id   AF-A0A1P8UYT3-F1
#
_cell.length_a   1.000
_cell.length_b   1.000
_cell.length_c   1.000
_cell.angle_alpha   90.00
_cell.angle_beta   90.00
_cell.angle_gamma   90.00
#
_symmetry.space_group_name_H-M   'P 1'
#
loop_
_entity.id
_entity.type
_entity.pdbx_description
1 polymer ?
#
loop_
_entity_poly.entity_id
_entity_poly.type
_entity_poly.pdbx_seq_one_letter_code
_entity_poly.pdbx_strand_id
1 'polypeptide(L)'
;MDDIDIRFFLAFLAPTLGFAIWFVKRVMDERAAEGERETARDNLVRALFAEIDFNTRDMEVFLEYSPSRAYLEKRFAQYPDLIPHITDARHTEIYRNRIREVHGITDGALHLTVNFYGLLEKIRVQVEGVQKPSFATLAPDARVRAVDVIVRTAWEAKLCGIKLLDDLDRDHRALKLKRFEGIGTVPGEELSLRMTALEEAIRAAKARHDIRPGEAG
;
A
#
# COMPACT_ATOMS: atom_id res chain seq x y z
N MET A 1 -14.64 -24.73 68.48
CA MET A 1 -13.91 -24.64 67.20
C MET A 1 -12.46 -24.85 67.55
N ASP A 2 -12.00 -26.08 67.35
CA ASP A 2 -10.66 -26.51 67.75
C ASP A 2 -9.62 -25.94 66.77
N ASP A 3 -8.37 -25.79 67.24
CA ASP A 3 -7.21 -25.27 66.47
C ASP A 3 -6.99 -26.01 65.13
N ILE A 4 -7.54 -27.22 65.00
CA ILE A 4 -7.53 -28.04 63.80
C ILE A 4 -8.49 -27.47 62.72
N ASP A 5 -9.70 -27.04 63.09
CA ASP A 5 -10.68 -26.46 62.14
C ASP A 5 -10.16 -25.17 61.49
N ILE A 6 -9.46 -24.34 62.26
CA ILE A 6 -8.90 -23.06 61.78
C ILE A 6 -7.78 -23.32 60.76
N ARG A 7 -6.92 -24.33 60.99
CA ARG A 7 -5.85 -24.69 60.06
C ARG A 7 -6.38 -25.30 58.76
N PHE A 8 -7.41 -26.15 58.83
CA PHE A 8 -8.07 -26.66 57.62
C PHE A 8 -8.78 -25.55 56.85
N PHE A 9 -9.43 -24.61 57.54
CA PHE A 9 -10.08 -23.47 56.91
C PHE A 9 -9.07 -22.56 56.21
N LEU A 10 -7.93 -22.23 56.85
CA LEU A 10 -6.83 -21.47 56.25
C LEU A 10 -6.17 -22.20 55.07
N ALA A 11 -5.98 -23.52 55.19
CA ALA A 11 -5.41 -24.35 54.12
C ALA A 11 -6.32 -24.43 52.88
N PHE A 12 -7.63 -24.22 53.04
CA PHE A 12 -8.59 -24.14 51.93
C PHE A 12 -8.78 -22.71 51.41
N LEU A 13 -8.69 -21.71 52.31
CA LEU A 13 -8.85 -20.30 51.98
C LEU A 13 -7.70 -19.77 51.10
N ALA A 14 -6.46 -20.15 51.40
CA ALA A 14 -5.31 -19.63 50.65
C ALA A 14 -5.28 -20.08 49.17
N PRO A 15 -5.49 -21.37 48.83
CA PRO A 15 -5.59 -21.80 47.43
C PRO A 15 -6.81 -21.24 46.70
N THR A 16 -7.96 -21.08 47.38
CA THR A 16 -9.16 -20.51 46.77
C THR A 16 -9.00 -19.01 46.48
N LEU A 17 -8.39 -18.25 47.39
CA LEU A 17 -8.02 -16.85 47.12
C LEU A 17 -7.00 -16.75 45.97
N GLY A 18 -5.98 -17.61 45.99
CA GLY A 18 -4.97 -17.65 44.92
C GLY A 18 -5.60 -17.96 43.56
N PHE A 19 -6.51 -18.92 43.49
CA PHE A 19 -7.28 -19.26 42.29
C PHE A 19 -8.19 -18.11 41.86
N ALA A 20 -8.90 -17.45 42.79
CA ALA A 20 -9.74 -16.31 42.48
C ALA A 20 -8.95 -15.13 41.90
N ILE A 21 -7.79 -14.80 42.50
CA ILE A 21 -6.89 -13.75 41.99
C ILE A 21 -6.35 -14.12 40.61
N TRP A 22 -5.90 -15.36 40.43
CA TRP A 22 -5.42 -15.85 39.14
C TRP A 22 -6.52 -15.82 38.07
N PHE A 23 -7.75 -16.23 38.41
CA PHE A 23 -8.89 -16.23 37.51
C PHE A 23 -9.30 -14.81 37.10
N VAL A 24 -9.37 -13.87 38.05
CA VAL A 24 -9.65 -12.46 37.75
C VAL A 24 -8.56 -11.87 36.86
N LYS A 25 -7.28 -12.12 37.18
CA LYS A 25 -6.16 -11.68 36.34
C LYS A 25 -6.27 -12.28 34.93
N ARG A 26 -6.58 -13.58 34.83
CA ARG A 26 -6.70 -14.27 33.54
C ARG A 26 -7.79 -13.65 32.66
N VAL A 27 -8.95 -13.33 33.24
CA VAL A 27 -10.05 -12.66 32.53
C VAL A 27 -9.65 -11.24 32.11
N MET A 28 -8.92 -10.51 32.95
CA MET A 28 -8.40 -9.18 32.59
C MET A 28 -7.38 -9.24 31.45
N ASP A 29 -6.43 -10.18 31.53
CA ASP A 29 -5.40 -10.39 30.51
C ASP A 29 -6.04 -10.80 29.16
N GLU A 30 -7.09 -11.64 29.19
CA GLU A 30 -7.84 -12.02 27.99
C GLU A 30 -8.55 -10.82 27.34
N ARG A 31 -9.22 -9.97 28.13
CA ARG A 31 -9.87 -8.75 27.62
C ARG A 31 -8.88 -7.74 27.06
N ALA A 32 -7.74 -7.56 27.73
CA ALA A 32 -6.67 -6.68 27.23
C ALA A 32 -6.13 -7.20 25.88
N ALA A 33 -5.88 -8.51 25.78
CA ALA A 33 -5.43 -9.14 24.56
C ALA A 33 -6.47 -9.06 23.42
N GLU A 34 -7.77 -9.11 23.72
CA GLU A 34 -8.82 -8.89 22.74
C GLU A 34 -8.78 -7.48 22.15
N GLY A 35 -8.65 -6.44 23.00
CA GLY A 35 -8.55 -5.05 22.52
C GLY A 35 -7.30 -4.79 21.68
N GLU A 36 -6.17 -5.40 22.05
CA GLU A 36 -4.94 -5.33 21.24
C GLU A 36 -5.12 -6.00 19.87
N ARG A 37 -5.80 -7.15 19.81
CA ARG A 37 -6.09 -7.85 18.55
C ARG A 37 -7.01 -7.05 17.65
N GLU A 38 -8.04 -6.42 18.21
CA GLU A 38 -8.96 -5.56 17.44
C GLU A 38 -8.21 -4.36 16.85
N THR A 39 -7.39 -3.68 17.65
CA THR A 39 -6.56 -2.56 17.19
C THR A 39 -5.57 -2.99 16.11
N ALA A 40 -4.93 -4.16 16.28
CA ALA A 40 -4.02 -4.71 15.29
C ALA A 40 -4.74 -5.04 13.96
N ARG A 41 -5.96 -5.58 14.04
CA ARG A 41 -6.80 -5.85 12.86
C ARG A 41 -7.16 -4.56 12.13
N ASP A 42 -7.60 -3.54 12.86
CA ASP A 42 -7.99 -2.25 12.28
C ASP A 42 -6.81 -1.55 11.60
N ASN A 43 -5.62 -1.62 12.22
CA ASN A 43 -4.39 -1.10 11.62
C ASN A 43 -4.00 -1.87 10.35
N LEU A 44 -4.17 -3.19 10.34
CA LEU A 44 -3.92 -4.01 9.17
C LEU A 44 -4.88 -3.65 8.02
N VAL A 45 -6.17 -3.46 8.32
CA VAL A 45 -7.16 -3.02 7.32
C VAL A 45 -6.77 -1.67 6.72
N ARG A 46 -6.40 -0.69 7.55
CA ARG A 46 -5.94 0.62 7.08
C ARG A 46 -4.70 0.52 6.19
N ALA A 47 -3.73 -0.31 6.58
CA ALA A 47 -2.50 -0.50 5.83
C ALA A 47 -2.75 -1.19 4.48
N LEU A 48 -3.58 -2.23 4.46
CA LEU A 48 -3.96 -2.90 3.21
C LEU A 48 -4.77 -1.99 2.30
N PHE A 49 -5.73 -1.24 2.86
CA PHE A 49 -6.50 -0.26 2.10
C PHE A 49 -5.58 0.76 1.41
N ALA A 50 -4.61 1.32 2.14
CA ALA A 50 -3.63 2.25 1.58
C ALA A 50 -2.75 1.62 0.50
N GLU A 51 -2.27 0.39 0.71
CA GLU A 51 -1.48 -0.34 -0.30
C GLU A 51 -2.30 -0.62 -1.57
N ILE A 52 -3.55 -1.06 -1.42
CA ILE A 52 -4.45 -1.34 -2.54
C ILE A 52 -4.76 -0.04 -3.30
N ASP A 53 -5.06 1.05 -2.60
CA ASP A 53 -5.35 2.35 -3.21
C ASP A 53 -4.15 2.89 -3.99
N PHE A 54 -2.95 2.80 -3.42
CA PHE A 54 -1.71 3.20 -4.10
C PHE A 54 -1.52 2.44 -5.42
N ASN A 55 -1.57 1.10 -5.40
CA ASN A 55 -1.42 0.31 -6.62
C ASN A 55 -2.57 0.54 -7.61
N THR A 56 -3.80 0.72 -7.13
CA THR A 56 -4.97 1.01 -7.98
C THR A 56 -4.80 2.34 -8.70
N ARG A 57 -4.29 3.36 -8.00
CA ARG A 57 -3.99 4.67 -8.57
C ARG A 57 -2.87 4.59 -9.61
N ASP A 58 -1.82 3.83 -9.34
CA ASP A 58 -0.76 3.58 -10.32
C ASP A 58 -1.31 2.92 -11.60
N MET A 59 -2.27 1.99 -11.48
CA MET A 59 -2.94 1.42 -12.65
C MET A 59 -3.80 2.45 -13.39
N GLU A 60 -4.49 3.34 -12.68
CA GLU A 60 -5.24 4.45 -13.29
C GLU A 60 -4.32 5.34 -14.12
N VAL A 61 -3.18 5.75 -13.56
CA VAL A 61 -2.16 6.57 -14.23
C VAL A 61 -1.56 5.83 -15.41
N PHE A 62 -1.15 4.57 -15.22
CA PHE A 62 -0.59 3.75 -16.30
C PHE A 62 -1.55 3.64 -17.49
N LEU A 63 -2.84 3.42 -17.25
CA LEU A 63 -3.85 3.32 -18.29
C LEU A 63 -4.12 4.66 -18.99
N GLU A 64 -4.08 5.77 -18.26
CA GLU A 64 -4.26 7.12 -18.80
C GLU A 64 -3.15 7.49 -19.78
N TYR A 65 -1.90 7.17 -19.44
CA TYR A 65 -0.74 7.49 -20.28
C TYR A 65 -0.32 6.38 -21.24
N SER A 66 -1.02 5.24 -21.24
CA SER A 66 -0.72 4.12 -22.14
C SER A 66 -0.96 4.52 -23.60
N PRO A 67 0.01 4.27 -24.49
CA PRO A 67 -0.14 4.60 -25.90
C PRO A 67 -1.27 3.79 -26.54
N SER A 68 -1.96 4.39 -27.51
CA SER A 68 -2.98 3.68 -28.28
C SER A 68 -2.37 2.56 -29.12
N ARG A 69 -3.17 1.53 -29.39
CA ARG A 69 -2.76 0.41 -30.26
C ARG A 69 -2.24 0.87 -31.62
N ALA A 70 -2.96 1.80 -32.28
CA ALA A 70 -2.56 2.34 -33.58
C ALA A 70 -1.19 3.06 -33.52
N TYR A 71 -0.90 3.73 -32.40
CA TYR A 71 0.42 4.34 -32.18
C TYR A 71 1.52 3.27 -32.05
N LEU A 72 1.26 2.20 -31.29
CA LEU A 72 2.21 1.08 -31.14
C LEU A 72 2.47 0.36 -32.47
N GLU A 73 1.42 0.10 -33.26
CA GLU A 73 1.54 -0.50 -34.59
C GLU A 73 2.46 0.31 -35.51
N LYS A 74 2.26 1.64 -35.56
CA LYS A 74 3.12 2.54 -36.32
C LYS A 74 4.57 2.53 -35.81
N ARG A 75 4.76 2.56 -34.49
CA ARG A 75 6.10 2.64 -33.88
C ARG A 75 6.91 1.37 -34.06
N PHE A 76 6.31 0.18 -33.89
CA PHE A 76 7.02 -1.09 -34.08
C PHE A 76 7.29 -1.41 -35.55
N ALA A 77 6.50 -0.87 -36.48
CA ALA A 77 6.81 -0.94 -37.90
C ALA A 77 7.98 -0.02 -38.29
N GLN A 78 8.02 1.19 -37.72
CA GLN A 78 9.07 2.17 -38.01
C GLN A 78 10.42 1.84 -37.34
N TYR A 79 10.39 1.26 -36.14
CA TYR A 79 11.56 0.95 -35.33
C TYR A 79 11.56 -0.54 -34.94
N PRO A 80 12.16 -1.41 -35.77
CA PRO A 80 12.19 -2.85 -35.52
C PRO A 80 12.84 -3.23 -34.17
N ASP A 81 13.86 -2.48 -33.74
CA ASP A 81 14.59 -2.76 -32.50
C ASP A 81 14.00 -2.06 -31.26
N LEU A 82 12.84 -1.39 -31.40
CA LEU A 82 12.20 -0.70 -30.29
C LEU A 82 11.68 -1.69 -29.25
N ILE A 83 12.17 -1.56 -28.02
CA ILE A 83 11.66 -2.23 -26.82
C ILE A 83 11.02 -1.15 -25.94
N PRO A 84 9.73 -1.23 -25.61
CA PRO A 84 9.08 -0.24 -24.76
C PRO A 84 9.62 -0.36 -23.34
N HIS A 85 9.94 0.79 -22.73
CA HIS A 85 10.28 0.85 -21.32
C HIS A 85 9.00 0.96 -20.50
N ILE A 86 8.76 -0.02 -19.63
CA ILE A 86 7.65 -0.05 -18.68
C ILE A 86 8.25 -0.24 -17.29
N THR A 87 7.93 0.67 -16.37
CA THR A 87 8.41 0.64 -14.99
C THR A 87 7.45 -0.16 -14.12
N ASP A 88 7.97 -1.10 -13.33
CA ASP A 88 7.23 -1.76 -12.26
C ASP A 88 7.60 -1.09 -10.92
N ALA A 89 6.62 -0.44 -10.29
CA ALA A 89 6.76 0.25 -9.00
C ALA A 89 5.75 -0.27 -7.95
N ARG A 90 5.26 -1.49 -8.13
CA ARG A 90 4.22 -2.07 -7.27
C ARG A 90 4.60 -2.10 -5.79
N HIS A 91 3.63 -1.80 -4.93
CA HIS A 91 3.77 -1.89 -3.48
C HIS A 91 3.07 -3.15 -2.96
N THR A 92 3.81 -4.12 -2.43
CA THR A 92 3.22 -5.42 -1.99
C THR A 92 3.70 -5.85 -0.61
N GLU A 93 4.41 -4.99 0.10
CA GLU A 93 5.09 -5.31 1.35
C GLU A 93 4.12 -5.60 2.49
N ILE A 94 3.01 -4.87 2.58
CA ILE A 94 2.02 -5.08 3.64
C ILE A 94 1.35 -6.43 3.43
N TYR A 95 0.85 -6.69 2.23
CA TYR A 95 0.22 -7.96 1.91
C TYR A 95 1.17 -9.15 2.09
N ARG A 96 2.40 -9.08 1.58
CA ARG A 96 3.37 -10.19 1.68
C ARG A 96 3.71 -10.52 3.12
N ASN A 97 3.98 -9.51 3.95
CA ASN A 97 4.39 -9.72 5.33
C ASN A 97 3.23 -10.15 6.23
N ARG A 98 1.98 -9.84 5.85
CA ARG A 98 0.79 -10.04 6.71
C ARG A 98 -0.27 -10.95 6.08
N ILE A 99 0.05 -11.70 5.02
CA ILE A 99 -0.89 -12.60 4.33
C ILE A 99 -1.58 -13.58 5.29
N ARG A 100 -0.84 -14.05 6.31
CA ARG A 100 -1.36 -14.95 7.35
C ARG A 100 -2.43 -14.31 8.21
N GLU A 101 -2.58 -13.00 8.22
CA GLU A 101 -3.58 -12.29 9.03
C GLU A 101 -4.77 -11.81 8.17
N VAL A 102 -4.64 -11.84 6.84
CA VAL A 102 -5.68 -11.39 5.89
C VAL A 102 -6.98 -12.20 6.01
N HIS A 103 -6.89 -13.49 6.37
CA HIS A 103 -8.07 -14.33 6.58
C HIS A 103 -8.98 -13.83 7.71
N GLY A 104 -8.46 -13.05 8.67
CA GLY A 104 -9.24 -12.50 9.78
C GLY A 104 -9.96 -11.19 9.47
N ILE A 105 -9.83 -10.66 8.26
CA ILE A 105 -10.32 -9.34 7.87
C ILE A 105 -11.75 -9.42 7.36
N THR A 106 -12.02 -10.26 6.35
CA THR A 106 -13.37 -10.49 5.78
C THR A 106 -13.35 -11.68 4.80
N ASP A 107 -14.24 -12.66 4.98
CA ASP A 107 -14.31 -13.87 4.13
C ASP A 107 -14.55 -13.57 2.64
N GLY A 108 -15.27 -12.47 2.33
CA GLY A 108 -15.50 -12.03 0.95
C GLY A 108 -14.32 -11.28 0.32
N ALA A 109 -13.53 -10.57 1.13
CA ALA A 109 -12.42 -9.76 0.66
C ALA A 109 -11.17 -10.60 0.34
N LEU A 110 -11.01 -11.78 0.95
CA LEU A 110 -9.83 -12.62 0.74
C LEU A 110 -9.65 -13.02 -0.73
N HIS A 111 -10.70 -13.48 -1.40
CA HIS A 111 -10.63 -13.87 -2.81
C HIS A 111 -10.27 -12.67 -3.71
N LEU A 112 -10.88 -11.51 -3.48
CA LEU A 112 -10.59 -10.29 -4.24
C LEU A 112 -9.16 -9.79 -3.96
N THR A 113 -8.71 -9.87 -2.72
CA THR A 113 -7.34 -9.52 -2.32
C THR A 113 -6.31 -10.40 -3.04
N VAL A 114 -6.50 -11.72 -2.98
CA VAL A 114 -5.61 -12.68 -3.67
C VAL A 114 -5.60 -12.43 -5.18
N ASN A 115 -6.77 -12.20 -5.78
CA ASN A 115 -6.86 -11.89 -7.22
C ASN A 115 -6.17 -10.58 -7.57
N PHE A 116 -6.35 -9.52 -6.78
CA PHE A 116 -5.70 -8.24 -7.00
C PHE A 116 -4.18 -8.37 -7.02
N TYR A 117 -3.58 -8.97 -5.98
CA TYR A 117 -2.14 -9.19 -5.93
C TYR A 117 -1.65 -10.20 -6.98
N GLY A 118 -2.48 -11.17 -7.35
CA GLY A 118 -2.20 -12.08 -8.47
C GLY A 118 -2.15 -11.36 -9.82
N LEU A 119 -3.03 -10.38 -10.05
CA LEU A 119 -3.01 -9.54 -11.25
C LEU A 119 -1.76 -8.64 -11.27
N LEU A 120 -1.37 -8.04 -10.14
CA LEU A 120 -0.12 -7.27 -10.05
C LEU A 120 1.11 -8.13 -10.34
N GLU A 121 1.14 -9.37 -9.84
CA GLU A 121 2.21 -10.34 -10.14
C GLU A 121 2.24 -10.72 -11.62
N LYS A 122 1.06 -10.95 -12.22
CA LYS A 122 0.92 -11.22 -13.64
C LYS A 122 1.42 -10.06 -14.50
N ILE A 123 1.12 -8.81 -14.13
CA ILE A 123 1.63 -7.61 -14.82
C ILE A 123 3.15 -7.57 -14.75
N ARG A 124 3.76 -7.79 -13.56
CA ARG A 124 5.22 -7.84 -13.45
C ARG A 124 5.82 -8.84 -14.43
N VAL A 125 5.34 -10.08 -14.43
CA VAL A 125 5.88 -11.14 -15.29
C VAL A 125 5.75 -10.77 -16.77
N GLN A 126 4.64 -10.13 -17.17
CA GLN A 126 4.45 -9.65 -18.54
C GLN A 126 5.43 -8.51 -18.90
N VAL A 127 5.63 -7.55 -17.99
CA VAL A 127 6.60 -6.45 -18.16
C VAL A 127 8.03 -7.00 -18.29
N GLU A 128 8.42 -7.94 -17.43
CA GLU A 128 9.71 -8.63 -17.52
C GLU A 128 9.86 -9.39 -18.84
N GLY A 129 8.78 -10.00 -19.34
CA GLY A 129 8.75 -10.68 -20.62
C GLY A 129 9.04 -9.76 -21.80
N VAL A 130 8.49 -8.54 -21.80
CA VAL A 130 8.73 -7.52 -22.83
C VAL A 130 10.18 -7.03 -22.82
N GLN A 131 10.83 -7.05 -21.66
CA GLN A 131 12.24 -6.66 -21.51
C GLN A 131 13.23 -7.77 -21.92
N LYS A 132 12.76 -8.98 -22.26
CA LYS A 132 13.65 -10.06 -22.73
C LYS A 132 14.12 -9.82 -24.18
N PRO A 133 15.35 -10.24 -24.54
CA PRO A 133 15.83 -10.12 -25.92
C PRO A 133 14.93 -10.79 -26.97
N SER A 134 14.22 -11.86 -26.60
CA SER A 134 13.26 -12.56 -27.46
C SER A 134 12.05 -11.72 -27.85
N PHE A 135 11.78 -10.60 -27.17
CA PHE A 135 10.71 -9.69 -27.58
C PHE A 135 11.01 -9.03 -28.93
N ALA A 136 12.25 -8.60 -29.16
CA ALA A 136 12.66 -7.95 -30.40
C ALA A 136 12.59 -8.88 -31.62
N THR A 137 12.63 -10.20 -31.42
CA THR A 137 12.51 -11.20 -32.49
C THR A 137 11.06 -11.44 -32.93
N LEU A 138 10.08 -10.88 -32.22
CA LEU A 138 8.67 -11.02 -32.56
C LEU A 138 8.27 -10.10 -33.71
N ALA A 139 7.35 -10.58 -34.55
CA ALA A 139 6.70 -9.75 -35.56
C ALA A 139 6.00 -8.53 -34.90
N PRO A 140 5.90 -7.38 -35.60
CA PRO A 140 5.34 -6.15 -35.03
C PRO A 140 3.95 -6.34 -34.40
N ASP A 141 3.07 -7.11 -35.06
CA ASP A 141 1.72 -7.42 -34.56
C ASP A 141 1.74 -8.22 -33.26
N ALA A 142 2.69 -9.15 -33.11
CA ALA A 142 2.89 -9.93 -31.90
C ALA A 142 3.42 -9.06 -30.75
N ARG A 143 4.29 -8.09 -31.04
CA ARG A 143 4.78 -7.11 -30.06
C ARG A 143 3.66 -6.19 -29.56
N VAL A 144 2.78 -5.72 -30.46
CA VAL A 144 1.58 -4.96 -30.09
C VAL A 144 0.70 -5.80 -29.15
N ARG A 145 0.40 -7.05 -29.52
CA ARG A 145 -0.41 -7.94 -28.66
C ARG A 145 0.18 -8.14 -27.27
N ALA A 146 1.51 -8.26 -27.16
CA ALA A 146 2.16 -8.42 -25.86
C ALA A 146 1.94 -7.19 -24.96
N VAL A 147 2.04 -5.98 -25.51
CA VAL A 147 1.75 -4.74 -24.76
C VAL A 147 0.26 -4.62 -24.44
N ASP A 148 -0.63 -4.95 -25.38
CA ASP A 148 -2.09 -4.92 -25.15
C ASP A 148 -2.51 -5.87 -24.01
N VAL A 149 -1.84 -7.01 -23.84
CA VAL A 149 -2.09 -7.92 -22.73
C VAL A 149 -1.74 -7.27 -21.38
N ILE A 150 -0.66 -6.47 -21.31
CA ILE A 150 -0.30 -5.70 -20.12
C ILE A 150 -1.38 -4.67 -19.81
N VAL A 151 -1.78 -3.88 -20.81
CA VAL A 151 -2.82 -2.85 -20.67
C VAL A 151 -4.14 -3.46 -20.20
N ARG A 152 -4.57 -4.58 -20.78
CA ARG A 152 -5.78 -5.28 -20.35
C ARG A 152 -5.67 -5.81 -18.92
N THR A 153 -4.54 -6.41 -18.57
CA THR A 153 -4.32 -6.93 -17.20
C THR A 153 -4.30 -5.78 -16.18
N ALA A 154 -3.73 -4.61 -16.52
CA ALA A 154 -3.77 -3.41 -15.70
C ALA A 154 -5.19 -2.86 -15.52
N TRP A 155 -6.02 -2.93 -16.57
CA TRP A 155 -7.43 -2.56 -16.47
C TRP A 155 -8.23 -3.50 -15.55
N GLU A 156 -8.00 -4.81 -15.66
CA GLU A 156 -8.57 -5.81 -14.74
C GLU A 156 -8.12 -5.55 -13.29
N ALA A 157 -6.82 -5.27 -13.08
CA ALA A 157 -6.26 -4.95 -11.78
C ALA A 157 -6.89 -3.70 -11.17
N LYS A 158 -7.03 -2.62 -11.96
CA LYS A 158 -7.71 -1.39 -11.55
C LYS A 158 -9.13 -1.67 -11.07
N LEU A 159 -9.93 -2.38 -11.87
CA LEU A 159 -11.32 -2.68 -11.49
C LEU A 159 -11.41 -3.54 -10.24
N CYS A 160 -10.53 -4.53 -10.12
CA CYS A 160 -10.45 -5.39 -8.95
C CYS A 160 -10.08 -4.57 -7.70
N GLY A 161 -9.11 -3.66 -7.82
CA GLY A 161 -8.69 -2.75 -6.75
C GLY A 161 -9.79 -1.81 -6.30
N ILE A 162 -10.48 -1.13 -7.24
CA ILE A 162 -11.63 -0.26 -6.92
C ILE A 162 -12.70 -1.03 -6.15
N LYS A 163 -13.09 -2.21 -6.66
CA LYS A 163 -14.10 -3.03 -6.00
C LYS A 163 -13.67 -3.45 -4.60
N LEU A 164 -12.40 -3.82 -4.43
CA LEU A 164 -11.86 -4.23 -3.14
C LEU A 164 -11.83 -3.06 -2.14
N LEU A 165 -11.49 -1.85 -2.58
CA LEU A 165 -11.56 -0.65 -1.74
C LEU A 165 -12.99 -0.35 -1.31
N ASP A 166 -13.96 -0.43 -2.22
CA ASP A 166 -15.38 -0.22 -1.92
C ASP A 166 -15.89 -1.26 -0.91
N ASP A 167 -15.50 -2.53 -1.08
CA ASP A 167 -15.86 -3.61 -0.17
C ASP A 167 -15.23 -3.39 1.23
N LEU A 168 -13.95 -2.99 1.30
CA LEU A 168 -13.28 -2.70 2.57
C LEU A 168 -13.88 -1.49 3.30
N ASP A 169 -14.22 -0.40 2.59
CA ASP A 169 -14.88 0.75 3.21
C ASP A 169 -16.28 0.40 3.71
N ARG A 170 -17.03 -0.39 2.93
CA ARG A 170 -18.37 -0.85 3.32
C ARG A 170 -18.34 -1.76 4.54
N ASP A 171 -17.41 -2.70 4.60
CA ASP A 171 -17.36 -3.70 5.65
C ASP A 171 -16.69 -3.14 6.93
N HIS A 172 -15.84 -2.11 6.80
CA HIS A 172 -15.15 -1.44 7.90
C HIS A 172 -15.52 0.05 8.04
N ARG A 173 -16.80 0.40 7.91
CA ARG A 173 -17.30 1.80 7.99
C ARG A 173 -16.81 2.59 9.21
N ALA A 174 -16.61 1.92 10.35
CA ALA A 174 -16.11 2.55 11.58
C ALA A 174 -14.70 3.16 11.38
N LEU A 175 -13.90 2.63 10.46
CA LEU A 175 -12.54 3.09 10.18
C LEU A 175 -12.49 4.37 9.34
N LYS A 176 -13.60 4.74 8.69
CA LYS A 176 -13.72 5.91 7.81
C LYS A 176 -12.63 5.94 6.75
N LEU A 177 -12.50 4.82 6.02
CA LEU A 177 -11.48 4.66 5.00
C LEU A 177 -11.78 5.62 3.84
N LYS A 178 -10.75 6.27 3.32
CA LYS A 178 -10.87 7.20 2.20
C LYS A 178 -9.70 7.01 1.27
N ARG A 179 -10.00 6.95 -0.02
CA ARG A 179 -8.98 6.96 -1.07
C ARG A 179 -8.18 8.25 -0.98
N PHE A 180 -6.91 8.16 -1.32
CA PHE A 180 -6.02 9.30 -1.38
C PHE A 180 -6.39 10.17 -2.59
N GLU A 181 -6.83 11.40 -2.35
CA GLU A 181 -7.24 12.35 -3.40
C GLU A 181 -6.04 13.06 -4.07
N GLY A 182 -4.81 12.62 -3.78
CA GLY A 182 -3.60 13.34 -4.13
C GLY A 182 -3.29 14.44 -3.11
N ILE A 183 -2.01 14.66 -2.81
CA ILE A 183 -1.59 16.02 -2.44
C ILE A 183 -1.81 16.77 -3.75
N GLY A 184 -2.85 17.62 -3.80
CA GLY A 184 -3.25 18.33 -5.01
C GLY A 184 -2.00 18.74 -5.79
N THR A 185 -1.90 18.31 -7.03
CA THR A 185 -0.74 18.61 -7.88
C THR A 185 -0.65 20.12 -7.94
N VAL A 186 0.21 20.69 -7.10
CA VAL A 186 0.63 22.08 -7.24
C VAL A 186 1.15 22.12 -8.68
N PRO A 187 0.50 22.88 -9.59
CA PRO A 187 0.88 22.87 -11.00
C PRO A 187 2.39 23.10 -11.11
N GLY A 188 3.07 22.43 -12.05
CA GLY A 188 4.53 22.54 -12.17
C GLY A 188 5.02 24.00 -12.26
N GLU A 189 4.17 24.89 -12.79
CA GLU A 189 4.38 26.34 -12.79
C GLU A 189 4.44 26.95 -11.37
N GLU A 190 3.53 26.55 -10.48
CA GLU A 190 3.52 27.02 -9.09
C GLU A 190 4.71 26.44 -8.29
N LEU A 191 5.11 25.19 -8.56
CA LEU A 191 6.32 24.61 -7.97
C LEU A 191 7.59 25.32 -8.45
N SER A 192 7.66 25.64 -9.75
CA SER A 192 8.75 26.40 -10.37
C SER A 192 8.83 27.82 -9.80
N LEU A 193 7.68 28.49 -9.63
CA LEU A 193 7.58 29.81 -8.96
C LEU A 193 8.08 29.76 -7.52
N ARG A 194 7.69 28.75 -6.75
CA ARG A 194 8.14 28.56 -5.36
C ARG A 194 9.63 28.25 -5.29
N MET A 195 10.16 27.43 -6.20
CA MET A 195 11.60 27.16 -6.29
C MET A 195 12.40 28.43 -6.63
N THR A 196 11.94 29.21 -7.61
CA THR A 196 12.58 30.47 -8.00
C THR A 196 12.59 31.48 -6.85
N ALA A 197 11.45 31.63 -6.16
CA ALA A 197 11.35 32.51 -4.99
C ALA A 197 12.27 32.05 -3.83
N LEU A 198 12.43 30.74 -3.64
CA LEU A 198 13.33 30.19 -2.64
C LEU A 198 14.81 30.44 -3.01
N GLU A 199 15.17 30.29 -4.28
CA GLU A 199 16.52 30.59 -4.77
C GLU A 199 16.88 32.08 -4.61
N GLU A 200 15.93 32.97 -4.88
CA GLU A 200 16.09 34.41 -4.64
C GLU A 200 16.22 34.73 -3.15
N ALA A 201 15.42 34.10 -2.30
CA ALA A 201 15.52 34.27 -0.85
C ALA A 201 16.87 33.78 -0.30
N ILE A 202 17.37 32.64 -0.79
CA ILE A 202 18.70 32.12 -0.44
C ILE A 202 19.80 33.06 -0.94
N ARG A 203 19.67 33.60 -2.16
CA ARG A 203 20.64 34.55 -2.72
C ARG A 203 20.66 35.85 -1.91
N ALA A 204 19.49 36.38 -1.54
CA ALA A 204 19.37 37.57 -0.70
C ALA A 204 19.92 37.33 0.72
N ALA A 205 19.69 36.14 1.29
CA ALA A 205 20.25 35.77 2.58
C ALA A 205 21.78 35.65 2.55
N LYS A 206 22.35 35.06 1.48
CA LYS A 206 23.80 35.01 1.25
C LYS A 206 24.40 36.40 1.08
N ALA A 207 23.77 37.27 0.30
CA ALA A 207 24.22 38.65 0.15
C ALA A 207 24.20 39.42 1.48
N ARG A 208 23.20 39.21 2.33
CA ARG A 208 23.16 39.78 3.69
C ARG A 208 24.24 39.21 4.61
N HIS A 209 24.65 37.96 4.39
CA HIS A 209 25.72 37.32 5.15
C HIS A 209 27.12 37.74 4.67
N ASP A 210 27.30 38.10 3.39
CA ASP A 210 28.56 38.61 2.83
C ASP A 210 28.79 40.12 3.10
N ILE A 211 27.76 40.90 3.47
CA ILE A 211 27.87 42.33 3.84
C ILE A 211 28.37 42.53 5.30
N ARG A 212 28.91 41.49 5.95
CA ARG A 212 29.73 41.67 7.16
C ARG A 212 31.10 41.02 6.98
N PRO A 213 32.08 41.83 6.58
CA PRO A 213 33.20 42.04 7.48
C PRO A 213 33.67 43.51 7.47
N GLY A 214 33.68 44.14 8.65
CA GLY A 214 34.46 45.35 8.94
C GLY A 214 34.03 46.61 8.18
N GLU A 215 33.39 47.54 8.88
CA GLU A 215 33.64 49.00 8.80
C GLU A 215 32.51 49.78 9.47
N ALA A 216 32.74 50.08 10.74
CA ALA A 216 32.43 51.32 11.46
C ALA A 216 32.77 50.98 12.92
N GLY A 217 33.94 51.33 13.45
CA GLY A 217 34.46 52.69 13.44
C GLY A 217 33.81 53.42 14.59
#